data_AF-A0AAD5LC41-F1
#
_entry.id   AF-A0AAD5LC41-F1
#
_cell.length_a   1.000
_cell.length_b   1.000
_cell.length_c   1.000
_cell.angle_alpha   90.00
_cell.angle_beta   90.00
_cell.angle_gamma   90.00
#
_symmetry.space_group_name_H-M   'P 1'
#
loop_
_entity.id
_entity.type
_entity.pdbx_description
1 polymer ?
#
loop_
_entity_poly.entity_id
_entity_poly.type
_entity_poly.pdbx_seq_one_letter_code
_entity_poly.pdbx_strand_id
1 'polypeptide(L)'
;MVLFVLYVKADLENVETLEAPQHHRWCIDVKESNGDEVREAVVVSDEELIDVDGSRGEVHFVLKWPGAKKQSQLTVVRDVKKLTRAVRGEDSGEFVPFVGFECRGLEPIAWHPGSGYTVTSAGGTAVFEDVDLADDWADYDGEGEQSVGVYSVEHKFVVHK
;
A
#
# COMPACT_ATOMS: atom_id res chain seq x y z
N MET A 1 17.27 8.78 1.90
CA MET A 1 15.91 8.32 2.24
C MET A 1 16.01 6.85 2.59
N VAL A 2 15.11 6.33 3.40
CA VAL A 2 15.02 4.90 3.74
C VAL A 2 13.81 4.33 3.03
N LEU A 3 13.95 3.21 2.33
CA LEU A 3 12.85 2.56 1.65
C LEU A 3 12.18 1.56 2.61
N PHE A 4 10.91 1.80 2.90
CA PHE A 4 10.03 0.85 3.58
C PHE A 4 9.12 0.20 2.55
N VAL A 5 9.01 -1.12 2.57
CA VAL A 5 8.15 -1.86 1.65
C VAL A 5 7.01 -2.48 2.44
N LEU A 6 5.78 -2.17 2.04
CA LEU A 6 4.59 -2.83 2.53
C LEU A 6 4.52 -4.22 1.92
N TYR A 7 4.55 -5.25 2.76
CA TYR A 7 4.24 -6.61 2.39
C TYR A 7 2.81 -6.93 2.81
N VAL A 8 2.04 -7.48 1.89
CA VAL A 8 0.64 -7.89 2.10
C VAL A 8 0.55 -9.40 2.00
N LYS A 9 -0.25 -10.01 2.88
CA LYS A 9 -0.63 -11.42 2.84
C LYS A 9 -2.16 -11.49 2.95
N ALA A 10 -2.78 -12.41 2.24
CA ALA A 10 -4.20 -12.72 2.37
C ALA A 10 -4.43 -14.19 1.97
N ASP A 11 -5.55 -14.75 2.39
CA ASP A 11 -6.07 -16.01 1.86
C ASP A 11 -6.97 -15.68 0.66
N LEU A 12 -6.70 -16.33 -0.48
CA LEU A 12 -7.31 -15.98 -1.77
C LEU A 12 -8.16 -17.14 -2.29
N GLU A 13 -9.40 -16.84 -2.69
CA GLU A 13 -10.31 -17.78 -3.34
C GLU A 13 -10.55 -17.31 -4.78
N ASN A 14 -10.12 -18.12 -5.76
CA ASN A 14 -10.28 -17.86 -7.20
C ASN A 14 -9.90 -16.42 -7.64
N VAL A 15 -8.78 -15.90 -7.12
CA VAL A 15 -8.18 -14.62 -7.51
C VAL A 15 -6.99 -14.87 -8.43
N GLU A 16 -6.97 -14.23 -9.60
CA GLU A 16 -5.79 -14.16 -10.47
C GLU A 16 -4.83 -13.08 -9.95
N THR A 17 -5.31 -11.86 -9.74
CA THR A 17 -4.53 -10.74 -9.20
C THR A 17 -5.33 -9.90 -8.21
N LEU A 18 -4.63 -9.41 -7.18
CA LEU A 18 -5.05 -8.29 -6.34
C LEU A 18 -4.01 -7.16 -6.50
N GLU A 19 -4.50 -5.98 -6.89
CA GLU A 19 -3.67 -4.84 -7.28
C GLU A 19 -4.20 -3.53 -6.68
N ALA A 20 -3.30 -2.56 -6.47
CA ALA A 20 -3.64 -1.18 -6.18
C ALA A 20 -3.48 -0.33 -7.46
N PRO A 21 -4.54 0.29 -7.99
CA PRO A 21 -4.49 1.08 -9.22
C PRO A 21 -3.58 2.31 -9.07
N GLN A 22 -3.23 2.98 -10.18
CA GLN A 22 -2.50 4.25 -10.14
C GLN A 22 -3.23 5.26 -9.24
N HIS A 23 -2.47 6.15 -8.57
CA HIS A 23 -3.03 7.16 -7.67
C HIS A 23 -3.80 6.63 -6.45
N HIS A 24 -3.75 5.31 -6.19
CA HIS A 24 -4.32 4.69 -4.99
C HIS A 24 -3.94 5.43 -3.70
N ARG A 25 -4.93 5.53 -2.80
CA ARG A 25 -4.84 6.27 -1.54
C ARG A 25 -4.47 5.31 -0.42
N TRP A 26 -3.23 5.38 0.02
CA TRP A 26 -2.70 4.57 1.11
C TRP A 26 -3.00 5.23 2.45
N CYS A 27 -3.81 4.60 3.29
CA CYS A 27 -4.03 5.02 4.67
C CYS A 27 -3.01 4.32 5.57
N ILE A 28 -2.12 5.07 6.22
CA ILE A 28 -1.05 4.52 7.05
C ILE A 28 -0.89 5.32 8.34
N ASP A 29 -0.36 4.66 9.37
CA ASP A 29 0.17 5.33 10.55
C ASP A 29 1.67 5.57 10.34
N VAL A 30 2.16 6.74 10.74
CA VAL A 30 3.58 7.10 10.65
C VAL A 30 4.14 7.51 12.00
N LYS A 31 5.38 7.14 12.27
CA LYS A 31 6.13 7.48 13.48
C LYS A 31 7.32 8.38 13.15
N GLU A 32 7.68 9.29 14.04
CA GLU A 32 8.94 10.04 13.94
C GLU A 32 10.16 9.12 14.11
N SER A 33 11.10 9.14 13.17
CA SER A 33 12.24 8.21 13.17
C SER A 33 13.19 8.33 14.38
N ASN A 34 13.19 9.48 15.08
CA ASN A 34 14.09 9.74 16.22
C ASN A 34 13.30 10.12 17.50
N GLY A 35 12.00 9.87 17.51
CA GLY A 35 11.12 10.25 18.61
C GLY A 35 10.03 9.20 18.82
N ASP A 36 9.07 9.54 19.67
CA ASP A 36 7.91 8.69 19.98
C ASP A 36 6.59 9.26 19.44
N GLU A 37 6.67 10.36 18.70
CA GLU A 37 5.52 10.98 18.04
C GLU A 37 4.96 10.06 16.96
N VAL A 38 3.64 9.86 16.98
CA VAL A 38 2.89 9.09 16.00
C VAL A 38 1.79 9.95 15.40
N ARG A 39 1.57 9.80 14.10
CA ARG A 39 0.41 10.34 13.39
C ARG A 39 -0.33 9.17 12.76
N GLU A 40 -1.54 8.95 13.21
CA GLU A 40 -2.40 7.88 12.72
C GLU A 40 -3.22 8.32 11.49
N ALA A 41 -3.59 7.34 10.66
CA ALA A 41 -4.49 7.46 9.53
C ALA A 41 -4.15 8.62 8.56
N VAL A 42 -2.86 8.82 8.27
CA VAL A 42 -2.47 9.74 7.20
C VAL A 42 -2.74 9.08 5.85
N VAL A 43 -3.23 9.88 4.90
CA VAL A 43 -3.49 9.40 3.54
C VAL A 43 -2.40 9.92 2.61
N VAL A 44 -1.79 9.00 1.86
CA VAL A 44 -0.72 9.27 0.89
C VAL A 44 -1.10 8.69 -0.47
N SER A 45 -0.82 9.44 -1.54
CA SER A 45 -1.03 8.99 -2.92
C SER A 45 0.04 9.57 -3.83
N ASP A 46 0.46 8.81 -4.83
CA ASP A 46 1.35 9.28 -5.91
C ASP A 46 0.65 10.21 -6.93
N GLU A 47 -0.60 10.59 -6.68
CA GLU A 47 -1.24 11.74 -7.33
C GLU A 47 -0.75 13.09 -6.78
N GLU A 48 -0.40 13.12 -5.49
CA GLU A 48 -0.01 14.35 -4.81
C GLU A 48 1.44 14.70 -5.16
N LEU A 49 1.67 15.92 -5.64
CA LEU A 49 3.00 16.45 -5.96
C LEU A 49 3.28 17.70 -5.15
N ILE A 50 4.16 17.56 -4.15
CA ILE A 50 4.51 18.63 -3.21
C ILE A 50 5.96 19.04 -3.44
N ASP A 51 6.15 20.31 -3.81
CA ASP A 51 7.46 20.95 -3.87
C ASP A 51 8.10 21.03 -2.48
N VAL A 52 9.34 20.56 -2.36
CA VAL A 52 10.10 20.65 -1.13
C VAL A 52 11.08 21.83 -1.19
N ASP A 53 10.90 22.79 -0.29
CA ASP A 53 11.78 23.96 -0.15
C ASP A 53 13.27 23.57 -0.07
N GLY A 54 14.07 24.09 -1.01
CA GLY A 54 15.52 23.87 -1.07
C GLY A 54 15.93 22.48 -1.60
N SER A 55 14.99 21.74 -2.19
CA SER A 55 15.19 20.45 -2.87
C SER A 55 14.82 20.58 -4.35
N ARG A 56 15.35 19.70 -5.21
CA ARG A 56 14.98 19.61 -6.64
C ARG A 56 13.93 18.54 -6.92
N GLY A 57 13.42 17.85 -5.90
CA GLY A 57 12.45 16.77 -6.04
C GLY A 57 11.10 17.10 -5.42
N GLU A 58 10.07 16.53 -6.01
CA GLU A 58 8.70 16.48 -5.50
C GLU A 58 8.54 15.25 -4.57
N VAL A 59 7.67 15.37 -3.58
CA VAL A 59 7.29 14.27 -2.68
C VAL A 59 5.77 14.19 -2.60
N HIS A 60 5.25 13.07 -2.11
CA HIS A 60 3.80 12.82 -2.07
C HIS A 60 3.16 13.22 -0.74
N PHE A 61 3.97 13.39 0.32
CA PHE A 61 3.50 13.82 1.62
C PHE A 61 4.60 14.47 2.45
N VAL A 62 4.20 15.50 3.20
CA VAL A 62 5.06 16.20 4.16
C VAL A 62 4.39 16.31 5.51
N LEU A 63 5.16 16.16 6.58
CA LEU A 63 4.70 16.30 7.96
C LEU A 63 5.76 17.03 8.78
N LYS A 64 5.35 18.01 9.58
CA LYS A 64 6.24 18.68 10.54
C LYS A 64 5.90 18.21 11.95
N TRP A 65 6.79 17.42 12.55
CA TRP A 65 6.67 17.00 13.93
C TRP A 65 6.78 18.20 14.90
N PRO A 66 6.16 18.14 16.09
CA PRO A 66 6.32 19.15 17.12
C PRO A 66 7.80 19.42 17.43
N GLY A 67 8.23 20.68 17.34
CA GLY A 67 9.63 21.08 17.59
C GLY A 67 10.63 20.78 16.47
N ALA A 68 10.25 20.08 15.40
CA ALA A 68 11.14 19.79 14.29
C ALA A 68 11.48 21.06 13.48
N LYS A 69 12.77 21.22 13.13
CA LYS A 69 13.25 22.33 12.29
C LYS A 69 12.92 22.14 10.81
N LYS A 70 12.83 20.88 10.36
CA LYS A 70 12.57 20.47 8.97
C LYS A 70 11.34 19.58 8.92
N GLN A 71 10.64 19.59 7.79
CA GLN A 71 9.57 18.63 7.52
C GLN A 71 10.16 17.25 7.23
N SER A 72 9.46 16.23 7.70
CA SER A 72 9.58 14.85 7.29
C SER A 72 8.81 14.63 5.99
N GLN A 73 9.25 13.67 5.20
CA GLN A 73 8.84 13.49 3.80
C GLN A 73 8.59 12.01 3.52
N LEU A 74 7.61 11.76 2.64
CA LEU A 74 7.28 10.43 2.13
C LEU A 74 6.98 10.51 0.62
N THR A 75 7.60 9.60 -0.14
CA THR A 75 7.33 9.40 -1.57
C THR A 75 6.90 7.95 -1.78
N VAL A 76 5.74 7.75 -2.40
CA VAL A 76 5.23 6.43 -2.79
C VAL A 76 6.02 5.95 -4.01
N VAL A 77 6.55 4.73 -3.95
CA VAL A 77 7.32 4.09 -5.01
C VAL A 77 6.60 2.80 -5.42
N ARG A 78 5.80 2.89 -6.48
CA ARG A 78 5.02 1.76 -7.00
C ARG A 78 5.89 0.65 -7.55
N ASP A 79 6.86 1.03 -8.40
CA ASP A 79 7.73 0.10 -9.10
C ASP A 79 9.11 0.05 -8.44
N VAL A 80 9.18 -0.51 -7.23
CA VAL A 80 10.47 -0.90 -6.66
C VAL A 80 11.01 -2.04 -7.51
N LYS A 81 11.95 -1.69 -8.39
CA LYS A 81 12.47 -2.55 -9.45
C LYS A 81 12.82 -3.96 -8.96
N LYS A 82 12.21 -4.97 -9.59
CA LYS A 82 12.40 -6.41 -9.28
C LYS A 82 11.99 -6.81 -7.86
N LEU A 83 11.22 -5.99 -7.16
CA LEU A 83 10.72 -6.27 -5.83
C LEU A 83 9.21 -6.23 -5.79
N THR A 84 8.60 -5.05 -5.94
CA THR A 84 7.14 -4.90 -5.78
C THR A 84 6.38 -5.46 -6.98
N ARG A 85 5.21 -6.05 -6.69
CA ARG A 85 4.29 -6.62 -7.68
C ARG A 85 2.89 -6.80 -7.11
N ALA A 86 1.93 -7.03 -8.00
CA ALA A 86 0.60 -7.57 -7.66
C ALA A 86 0.69 -8.84 -6.81
N VAL A 87 -0.27 -9.03 -5.92
CA VAL A 87 -0.51 -10.32 -5.27
C VAL A 87 -1.21 -11.23 -6.28
N ARG A 88 -0.80 -12.49 -6.39
CA ARG A 88 -1.40 -13.48 -7.29
C ARG A 88 -2.06 -14.60 -6.49
N GLY A 89 -2.98 -15.33 -7.12
CA GLY A 89 -3.62 -16.50 -6.49
C GLY A 89 -2.63 -17.52 -5.92
N GLU A 90 -1.49 -17.72 -6.58
CA GLU A 90 -0.41 -18.62 -6.12
C GLU A 90 0.28 -18.15 -4.82
N ASP A 91 0.10 -16.89 -4.43
CA ASP A 91 0.65 -16.31 -3.21
C ASP A 91 -0.29 -16.43 -1.99
N SER A 92 -1.43 -17.11 -2.13
CA SER A 92 -2.39 -17.27 -1.02
C SER A 92 -1.67 -17.78 0.24
N GLY A 93 -1.78 -17.05 1.34
CA GLY A 93 -1.13 -17.35 2.60
C GLY A 93 0.35 -16.90 2.72
N GLU A 94 0.91 -16.25 1.70
CA GLU A 94 2.29 -15.76 1.67
C GLU A 94 2.39 -14.23 1.63
N PHE A 95 3.49 -13.68 2.15
CA PHE A 95 3.73 -12.24 2.12
C PHE A 95 4.35 -11.79 0.79
N VAL A 96 3.65 -10.91 0.08
CA VAL A 96 4.07 -10.32 -1.20
C VAL A 96 4.48 -8.86 -1.01
N PRO A 97 5.65 -8.41 -1.53
CA PRO A 97 6.02 -7.00 -1.54
C PRO A 97 5.10 -6.22 -2.48
N PHE A 98 4.27 -5.34 -1.92
CA PHE A 98 3.14 -4.74 -2.63
C PHE A 98 3.44 -3.31 -3.13
N VAL A 99 4.00 -2.45 -2.26
CA VAL A 99 4.36 -1.06 -2.60
C VAL A 99 5.52 -0.57 -1.73
N GLY A 100 6.33 0.36 -2.24
CA GLY A 100 7.40 1.03 -1.51
C GLY A 100 7.03 2.44 -1.04
N PHE A 101 7.68 2.87 0.04
CA PHE A 101 7.63 4.22 0.59
C PHE A 101 9.06 4.68 0.89
N GLU A 102 9.55 5.67 0.15
CA GLU A 102 10.79 6.36 0.47
C GLU A 102 10.53 7.43 1.52
N CYS A 103 11.11 7.24 2.70
CA CYS A 103 10.84 8.09 3.85
C CYS A 103 12.08 8.85 4.33
N ARG A 104 11.85 10.03 4.91
CA ARG A 104 12.84 10.84 5.62
C ARG A 104 12.22 11.47 6.86
N GLY A 105 12.75 11.15 8.05
CA GLY A 105 12.29 11.73 9.32
C GLY A 105 10.93 11.20 9.79
N LEU A 106 10.38 10.22 9.09
CA LEU A 106 9.24 9.42 9.51
C LEU A 106 9.43 7.98 9.03
N GLU A 107 8.68 7.07 9.59
CA GLU A 107 8.58 5.66 9.17
C GLU A 107 7.11 5.19 9.22
N PRO A 108 6.62 4.45 8.21
CA PRO A 108 5.30 3.83 8.27
C PRO A 108 5.33 2.67 9.27
N ILE A 109 4.31 2.59 10.12
CA ILE A 109 4.23 1.58 11.19
C ILE A 109 2.98 0.70 11.11
N ALA A 110 1.91 1.16 10.48
CA ALA A 110 0.69 0.39 10.23
C ALA A 110 0.05 0.82 8.91
N TRP A 111 -0.61 -0.11 8.24
CA TRP A 111 -1.44 0.16 7.07
C TRP A 111 -2.88 -0.23 7.38
N HIS A 112 -3.79 0.66 7.01
CA HIS A 112 -5.23 0.48 7.15
C HIS A 112 -5.81 0.29 5.75
N PRO A 113 -5.95 -0.97 5.27
CA PRO A 113 -6.61 -1.22 3.99
C PRO A 113 -8.02 -0.65 4.01
N GLY A 114 -8.46 -0.13 2.86
CA GLY A 114 -9.82 0.36 2.65
C GLY A 114 -10.27 0.04 1.23
N SER A 115 -11.07 0.92 0.63
CA SER A 115 -11.53 0.76 -0.74
C SER A 115 -10.51 1.19 -1.80
N GLY A 116 -10.78 0.79 -3.04
CA GLY A 116 -10.03 1.23 -4.23
C GLY A 116 -8.99 0.23 -4.70
N TYR A 117 -9.11 -1.05 -4.33
CA TYR A 117 -8.32 -2.14 -4.91
C TYR A 117 -9.02 -2.72 -6.15
N THR A 118 -8.23 -3.39 -6.98
CA THR A 118 -8.74 -4.14 -8.13
C THR A 118 -8.44 -5.62 -7.93
N VAL A 119 -9.46 -6.46 -8.07
CA VAL A 119 -9.33 -7.93 -8.05
C VAL A 119 -9.73 -8.46 -9.42
N THR A 120 -8.87 -9.28 -10.02
CA THR A 120 -9.21 -10.05 -11.23
C THR A 120 -9.44 -11.50 -10.82
N SER A 121 -10.54 -12.10 -11.25
CA SER A 121 -10.86 -13.50 -10.93
C SER A 121 -9.93 -14.48 -11.64
N ALA A 122 -9.79 -15.68 -11.10
CA ALA A 122 -8.99 -16.76 -11.68
C ALA A 122 -9.47 -17.06 -13.11
N GLY A 123 -8.54 -17.07 -14.07
CA GLY A 123 -8.87 -17.20 -15.49
C GLY A 123 -9.18 -15.87 -16.19
N GLY A 124 -9.23 -14.75 -15.47
CA GLY A 124 -9.36 -13.40 -16.04
C GLY A 124 -10.75 -13.08 -16.58
N THR A 125 -11.78 -13.78 -16.12
CA THR A 125 -13.16 -13.69 -16.61
C THR A 125 -13.96 -12.56 -16.00
N ALA A 126 -13.55 -12.05 -14.83
CA ALA A 126 -14.15 -10.87 -14.20
C ALA A 126 -13.08 -9.96 -13.58
N VAL A 127 -13.36 -8.66 -13.58
CA VAL A 127 -12.57 -7.63 -12.90
C VAL A 127 -13.50 -6.88 -11.96
N PHE A 128 -13.14 -6.84 -10.68
CA PHE A 128 -13.84 -6.14 -9.61
C PHE A 128 -13.03 -4.90 -9.25
N GLU A 129 -13.64 -3.72 -9.45
CA GLU A 129 -13.07 -2.42 -9.08
C GLU A 129 -13.63 -1.94 -7.74
N ASP A 130 -12.96 -0.96 -7.13
CA ASP A 130 -13.34 -0.38 -5.84
C ASP A 130 -13.52 -1.41 -4.70
N VAL A 131 -12.77 -2.51 -4.76
CA VAL A 131 -12.75 -3.55 -3.72
C VAL A 131 -12.29 -2.93 -2.40
N ASP A 132 -13.06 -3.17 -1.34
CA ASP A 132 -12.76 -2.74 0.03
C ASP A 132 -12.17 -3.88 0.83
N LEU A 133 -10.94 -3.68 1.31
CA LEU A 133 -10.16 -4.63 2.09
C LEU A 133 -10.07 -4.26 3.58
N ALA A 134 -10.92 -3.35 4.07
CA ALA A 134 -11.00 -3.04 5.49
C ALA A 134 -11.42 -4.26 6.34
N ASP A 135 -12.18 -5.17 5.74
CA ASP A 135 -12.58 -6.48 6.26
C ASP A 135 -12.46 -7.53 5.13
N ASP A 136 -12.84 -8.78 5.40
CA ASP A 136 -12.94 -9.85 4.41
C ASP A 136 -13.88 -9.46 3.25
N TRP A 137 -13.44 -9.67 2.01
CA TRP A 137 -14.19 -9.36 0.80
C TRP A 137 -14.51 -10.63 0.02
N ALA A 138 -15.73 -10.72 -0.52
CA ALA A 138 -16.14 -11.78 -1.42
C ALA A 138 -17.19 -11.29 -2.43
N ASP A 139 -17.14 -11.83 -3.63
CA ASP A 139 -18.12 -11.62 -4.70
C ASP A 139 -18.22 -12.89 -5.58
N TYR A 140 -18.94 -12.82 -6.70
CA TYR A 140 -19.15 -13.96 -7.59
C TYR A 140 -18.82 -13.58 -9.04
N ASP A 141 -17.93 -14.36 -9.65
CA ASP A 141 -17.64 -14.29 -11.08
C ASP A 141 -18.69 -15.11 -11.84
N GLY A 142 -19.64 -14.40 -12.45
CA GLY A 142 -20.73 -15.00 -13.22
C GLY A 142 -20.29 -15.68 -14.51
N GLU A 143 -19.20 -15.23 -15.14
CA GLU A 143 -18.68 -15.84 -16.37
C GLU A 143 -17.83 -17.07 -16.07
N GLY A 144 -17.01 -17.01 -15.01
CA GLY A 144 -16.22 -18.12 -14.51
C GLY A 144 -16.99 -19.15 -13.66
N GLU A 145 -18.26 -18.86 -13.32
CA GLU A 145 -19.12 -19.67 -12.44
C GLU A 145 -18.45 -20.04 -11.10
N GLN A 146 -17.79 -19.07 -10.45
CA GLN A 146 -16.98 -19.28 -9.26
C GLN A 146 -17.14 -18.13 -8.24
N SER A 147 -17.08 -18.45 -6.95
CA SER A 147 -16.92 -17.44 -5.90
C SER A 147 -15.52 -16.83 -5.97
N VAL A 148 -15.37 -15.56 -5.65
CA VAL A 148 -14.08 -14.86 -5.61
C VAL A 148 -13.95 -14.20 -4.25
N GLY A 149 -12.79 -14.30 -3.60
CA GLY A 149 -12.63 -13.78 -2.24
C GLY A 149 -11.21 -13.46 -1.84
N VAL A 150 -11.09 -12.48 -0.94
CA VAL A 150 -9.86 -12.04 -0.29
C VAL A 150 -10.14 -11.97 1.22
N TYR A 151 -9.44 -12.80 1.99
CA TYR A 151 -9.70 -12.99 3.41
C TYR A 151 -8.45 -12.79 4.26
N SER A 152 -8.64 -12.49 5.54
CA SER A 152 -7.59 -12.46 6.55
C SER A 152 -6.38 -11.63 6.12
N VAL A 153 -6.62 -10.40 5.66
CA VAL A 153 -5.57 -9.50 5.20
C VAL A 153 -4.61 -9.17 6.36
N GLU A 154 -3.34 -9.54 6.18
CA GLU A 154 -2.25 -9.25 7.08
C GLU A 154 -1.21 -8.36 6.39
N HIS A 155 -0.46 -7.59 7.18
CA HIS A 155 0.57 -6.73 6.63
C HIS A 155 1.80 -6.61 7.52
N LYS A 156 2.91 -6.20 6.91
CA LYS A 156 4.11 -5.75 7.61
C LYS A 156 4.91 -4.78 6.76
N PHE A 157 5.64 -3.88 7.41
CA PHE A 157 6.64 -3.06 6.75
C PHE A 157 8.03 -3.67 6.93
N VAL A 158 8.80 -3.74 5.84
CA VAL A 158 10.20 -4.20 5.84
C VAL A 158 11.10 -3.09 5.31
N VAL A 159 12.24 -2.87 5.96
CA VAL A 159 13.24 -1.90 5.50
C VAL A 159 14.11 -2.53 4.40
N HIS A 160 14.18 -1.87 3.26
CA HIS A 160 15.08 -2.22 2.15
C HIS A 160 16.17 -1.15 1.98
N LYS A 161 17.39 -1.60 1.70
CA LYS A 161 18.58 -0.74 1.50
C LYS A 161 18.93 -0.61 0.03
#